data_AF-A0A227JDS8-F1
#
_entry.id   AF-A0A227JDS8-F1
#
_cell.length_a   1.000
_cell.length_b   1.000
_cell.length_c   1.000
_cell.angle_alpha   90.00
_cell.angle_beta   90.00
_cell.angle_gamma   90.00
#
_symmetry.space_group_name_H-M   'P 1'
#
loop_
_entity.id
_entity.type
_entity.pdbx_description
1 polymer ?
#
loop_
_entity_poly.entity_id
_entity_poly.type
_entity_poly.pdbx_seq_one_letter_code
_entity_poly.pdbx_strand_id
1 'polypeptide(L)'
;MFGIFKPKAHIDRLSPDSIDSTYSRLRWQLFIGIFVGYAGYYLVRKNFSLAMPYLIEEGYSRGDLGVALAAVSIAYGLSKFLMGSVSDRSNPRYFLSGGLLMSALVMFCFGFMPWATGSITAMFILLFLNGWFQGMGWPACGRTMVHWWS
;
A
#
# COMPACT_ATOMS: atom_id res chain seq x y z
N MET A 1 7.32 17.02 11.20
CA MET A 1 6.94 15.62 10.91
C MET A 1 6.99 14.80 12.19
N PHE A 2 5.88 14.15 12.53
CA PHE A 2 5.74 13.41 13.79
C PHE A 2 6.27 11.96 13.63
N GLY A 3 7.16 11.55 14.55
CA GLY A 3 7.53 10.16 14.78
C GLY A 3 8.25 9.41 13.63
N ILE A 4 7.78 8.18 13.39
CA ILE A 4 8.38 7.11 12.56
C ILE A 4 8.59 7.49 11.09
N PHE A 5 7.91 8.53 10.60
CA PHE A 5 8.04 9.01 9.23
C PHE A 5 9.16 10.03 9.03
N LYS A 6 9.91 10.41 10.08
CA LYS A 6 11.04 11.34 9.94
C LYS A 6 12.10 10.79 8.96
N PRO A 7 12.66 11.65 8.10
CA PRO A 7 13.83 11.29 7.31
C PRO A 7 14.97 10.88 8.24
N LYS A 8 15.74 9.86 7.84
CA LYS A 8 16.94 9.46 8.58
C LYS A 8 17.91 10.64 8.67
N ALA A 9 18.54 10.80 9.84
CA ALA A 9 19.61 11.78 10.03
C ALA A 9 20.77 11.51 9.06
N HIS A 10 21.48 12.57 8.67
CA HIS A 10 22.67 12.46 7.84
C HIS A 10 23.71 11.58 8.54
N ILE A 11 24.26 10.61 7.82
CA ILE A 11 25.29 9.68 8.32
C ILE A 11 26.60 10.03 7.62
N ASP A 12 27.72 9.93 8.33
CA ASP A 12 29.04 10.13 7.72
C ASP A 12 29.29 9.11 6.61
N ARG A 13 30.03 9.54 5.58
CA ARG A 13 30.34 8.70 4.41
C ARG A 13 31.25 7.55 4.83
N LEU A 14 31.00 6.37 4.26
CA LEU A 14 31.89 5.21 4.39
C LEU A 14 33.26 5.48 3.74
N SER A 15 34.28 4.72 4.16
CA SER A 15 35.62 4.81 3.56
C SER A 15 35.57 4.50 2.06
N PRO A 16 36.34 5.20 1.21
CA PRO A 16 36.26 5.07 -0.26
C PRO A 16 36.33 3.63 -0.76
N ASP A 17 37.18 2.81 -0.16
CA ASP A 17 37.43 1.42 -0.55
C ASP A 17 36.24 0.47 -0.32
N SER A 18 35.29 0.87 0.55
CA SER A 18 34.13 0.06 0.92
C SER A 18 32.82 0.52 0.27
N ILE A 19 32.85 1.63 -0.47
CA ILE A 19 31.65 2.24 -1.04
C ILE A 19 31.03 1.32 -2.09
N ASP A 20 31.79 0.89 -3.11
CA ASP A 20 31.23 0.18 -4.27
C ASP A 20 30.60 -1.17 -3.89
N SER A 21 31.29 -1.95 -3.05
CA SER A 21 30.80 -3.25 -2.57
C SER A 21 29.55 -3.11 -1.70
N THR A 22 29.52 -2.10 -0.82
CA THR A 22 28.37 -1.81 0.04
C THR A 22 27.20 -1.29 -0.78
N TYR A 23 27.45 -0.44 -1.77
CA TYR A 23 26.43 0.16 -2.63
C TYR A 23 25.72 -0.89 -3.49
N SER A 24 26.48 -1.82 -4.09
CA SER A 24 25.92 -2.93 -4.87
C SER A 24 25.01 -3.82 -4.02
N ARG A 25 25.45 -4.19 -2.81
CA ARG A 25 24.65 -4.99 -1.86
C ARG A 25 23.36 -4.26 -1.45
N LEU A 26 23.45 -2.98 -1.10
CA LEU A 26 22.30 -2.20 -0.66
C LEU A 26 21.29 -1.94 -1.78
N ARG A 27 21.75 -1.71 -3.02
CA ARG A 27 20.88 -1.62 -4.21
C ARG A 27 20.04 -2.89 -4.38
N TRP A 28 20.67 -4.06 -4.35
CA TRP A 28 19.94 -5.34 -4.45
C TRP A 28 18.96 -5.56 -3.29
N GLN A 29 19.38 -5.26 -2.06
CA GLN A 29 18.51 -5.39 -0.89
C GLN A 29 17.28 -4.47 -0.99
N LEU A 30 17.47 -3.22 -1.44
CA LEU A 30 16.38 -2.27 -1.62
C LEU A 30 15.48 -2.67 -2.77
N PHE A 31 16.05 -3.09 -3.91
CA PHE A 31 15.28 -3.56 -5.05
C PHE A 31 14.37 -4.73 -4.68
N ILE A 32 14.90 -5.75 -4.03
CA ILE A 32 14.11 -6.89 -3.57
C ILE A 32 13.06 -6.44 -2.56
N GLY A 33 13.40 -5.54 -1.64
CA GLY A 33 12.47 -5.00 -0.65
C GLY A 33 11.28 -4.25 -1.26
N ILE A 34 11.52 -3.33 -2.20
CA ILE A 34 10.44 -2.60 -2.88
C ILE A 34 9.65 -3.53 -3.81
N PHE A 35 10.31 -4.48 -4.47
CA PHE A 35 9.66 -5.43 -5.37
C PHE A 35 8.70 -6.33 -4.62
N VAL A 36 9.18 -7.02 -3.58
CA VAL A 36 8.36 -7.92 -2.74
C VAL A 36 7.29 -7.12 -2.00
N GLY A 37 7.64 -5.95 -1.46
CA GLY A 37 6.66 -5.07 -0.80
C GLY A 37 5.53 -4.64 -1.72
N TYR A 38 5.84 -4.26 -2.96
CA TYR A 38 4.82 -3.88 -3.94
C TYR A 38 4.04 -5.10 -4.46
N ALA A 39 4.69 -6.26 -4.64
CA ALA A 39 4.00 -7.50 -4.96
C ALA A 39 2.94 -7.87 -3.90
N GLY A 40 3.22 -7.61 -2.61
CA GLY A 40 2.26 -7.80 -1.52
C GLY A 40 0.97 -7.00 -1.70
N TYR A 41 1.01 -5.80 -2.28
CA TYR A 41 -0.20 -5.01 -2.56
C TYR A 41 -1.12 -5.69 -3.58
N TYR A 42 -0.60 -6.49 -4.51
CA TYR A 42 -1.43 -7.22 -5.47
C TYR A 42 -2.23 -8.34 -4.79
N LEU A 43 -1.69 -8.97 -3.74
CA LEU A 43 -2.38 -10.02 -2.99
C LEU A 43 -3.64 -9.47 -2.32
N VAL A 44 -3.55 -8.29 -1.70
CA VAL A 44 -4.69 -7.67 -1.00
C VAL A 44 -5.69 -6.99 -1.93
N ARG A 45 -5.30 -6.68 -3.18
CA ARG A 45 -6.14 -5.93 -4.12
C ARG A 45 -7.28 -6.74 -4.72
N LYS A 46 -7.11 -8.05 -4.89
CA LYS A 46 -8.05 -8.90 -5.65
C LYS A 46 -9.00 -9.71 -4.78
N ASN A 47 -8.81 -9.71 -3.46
CA ASN A 47 -9.62 -10.50 -2.52
C ASN A 47 -11.12 -10.23 -2.64
N PHE A 48 -11.53 -8.97 -2.74
CA PHE A 48 -12.96 -8.65 -2.84
C PHE A 48 -13.58 -9.13 -4.16
N SER A 49 -12.85 -9.04 -5.28
CA SER A 49 -13.31 -9.59 -6.56
C SER A 49 -13.46 -11.11 -6.54
N LEU A 50 -12.65 -11.81 -5.74
CA LEU A 50 -12.80 -13.25 -5.51
C LEU A 50 -13.98 -13.57 -4.59
N ALA A 51 -14.31 -12.68 -3.66
CA ALA A 51 -15.44 -12.82 -2.73
C ALA A 51 -16.80 -12.47 -3.35
N MET A 52 -16.84 -11.62 -4.38
CA MET A 52 -18.05 -11.20 -5.07
C MET A 52 -19.04 -12.32 -5.45
N PRO A 53 -18.64 -13.43 -6.09
CA PRO A 53 -19.58 -14.49 -6.46
C PRO A 53 -20.31 -15.07 -5.24
N TYR A 54 -19.61 -15.26 -4.12
CA TYR A 54 -20.19 -15.76 -2.88
C TYR A 54 -21.16 -14.74 -2.25
N LEU A 55 -20.84 -13.46 -2.29
CA LEU A 55 -21.75 -12.40 -1.81
C LEU A 55 -23.02 -12.31 -2.65
N ILE A 56 -22.95 -12.62 -3.95
CA ILE A 56 -24.12 -12.69 -4.82
C ILE A 56 -25.02 -13.88 -4.43
N GLU A 57 -24.42 -15.02 -4.09
CA GLU A 57 -25.17 -16.20 -3.58
C GLU A 57 -25.86 -15.91 -2.23
N GLU A 58 -25.27 -15.06 -1.39
CA GLU A 58 -25.89 -14.60 -0.13
C GLU A 58 -27.04 -13.59 -0.33
N GLY A 59 -27.27 -13.13 -1.57
CA GLY A 59 -28.41 -12.27 -1.92
C GLY A 59 -28.07 -10.81 -2.23
N TYR A 60 -26.78 -10.44 -2.31
CA TYR A 60 -26.39 -9.09 -2.74
C TYR A 60 -26.56 -8.90 -4.25
N SER A 61 -27.00 -7.70 -4.65
CA SER A 61 -27.06 -7.32 -6.06
C SER A 61 -25.65 -7.05 -6.61
N ARG A 62 -25.42 -7.43 -7.87
CA ARG A 62 -24.19 -7.08 -8.61
C ARG A 62 -23.97 -5.57 -8.68
N GLY A 63 -25.05 -4.77 -8.73
CA GLY A 63 -24.97 -3.32 -8.74
C GLY A 63 -24.38 -2.77 -7.44
N ASP A 64 -24.84 -3.27 -6.31
CA ASP A 64 -24.41 -2.83 -4.99
C ASP A 64 -22.94 -3.17 -4.71
N LEU A 65 -22.53 -4.38 -5.08
CA LEU A 65 -21.12 -4.81 -5.00
C LEU A 65 -20.24 -4.00 -5.96
N GLY A 66 -20.77 -3.59 -7.11
CA GLY A 66 -20.12 -2.67 -8.04
C GLY A 66 -19.89 -1.29 -7.44
N VAL A 67 -20.87 -0.74 -6.71
CA VAL A 67 -20.74 0.53 -5.98
C VAL A 67 -19.67 0.42 -4.89
N ALA A 68 -19.64 -0.69 -4.15
CA ALA A 68 -18.61 -0.95 -3.15
C ALA A 68 -17.20 -1.00 -3.79
N LEU A 69 -17.05 -1.65 -4.95
CA LEU A 69 -15.78 -1.68 -5.70
C LEU A 69 -15.37 -0.31 -6.26
N ALA A 70 -16.33 0.52 -6.67
CA ALA A 70 -16.04 1.87 -7.15
C ALA A 70 -15.33 2.71 -6.07
N ALA A 71 -15.62 2.46 -4.79
CA ALA A 71 -14.94 3.09 -3.65
C ALA A 71 -13.42 2.90 -3.70
N VAL A 72 -12.94 1.71 -4.09
CA VAL A 72 -11.50 1.42 -4.22
C VAL A 72 -10.87 2.34 -5.27
N SER A 73 -11.50 2.44 -6.44
CA SER A 73 -10.99 3.25 -7.56
C SER A 73 -10.97 4.74 -7.23
N ILE A 74 -12.04 5.24 -6.59
CA ILE A 74 -12.15 6.64 -6.15
C ILE A 74 -11.07 6.95 -5.10
N ALA A 75 -10.98 6.12 -4.06
CA ALA A 75 -10.00 6.30 -3.00
C ALA A 75 -8.57 6.21 -3.52
N TYR A 76 -8.28 5.27 -4.41
CA TYR A 76 -6.98 5.12 -5.04
C TYR A 76 -6.61 6.34 -5.87
N GLY A 77 -7.55 6.88 -6.66
CA GLY A 77 -7.36 8.11 -7.43
C GLY A 77 -7.01 9.28 -6.52
N LEU A 78 -7.84 9.57 -5.52
CA LEU A 78 -7.64 10.67 -4.57
C LEU A 78 -6.34 10.51 -3.76
N SER A 79 -6.10 9.29 -3.27
CA SER A 79 -4.90 8.98 -2.50
C SER A 79 -3.65 9.22 -3.32
N LYS A 80 -3.63 8.92 -4.62
CA LYS A 80 -2.43 9.12 -5.44
C LYS A 80 -2.03 10.59 -5.54
N PHE A 81 -3.00 11.50 -5.60
CA PHE A 81 -2.74 12.95 -5.60
C PHE A 81 -2.21 13.44 -4.25
N LEU A 82 -2.83 13.02 -3.15
CA LEU A 82 -2.49 13.52 -1.81
C LEU A 82 -1.24 12.84 -1.23
N MET A 83 -1.15 11.51 -1.36
CA MET A 83 -0.05 10.71 -0.80
C MET A 83 1.24 10.81 -1.59
N GLY A 84 1.20 11.32 -2.84
CA GLY A 84 2.43 11.70 -3.56
C GLY A 84 3.23 12.74 -2.78
N SER A 85 2.59 13.85 -2.40
CA SER A 85 3.24 14.93 -1.62
C SER A 85 3.67 14.47 -0.22
N VAL A 86 2.86 13.62 0.44
CA VAL A 86 3.20 13.07 1.76
C VAL A 86 4.38 12.10 1.68
N SER A 87 4.45 11.27 0.63
CA SER A 87 5.55 10.34 0.37
C SER A 87 6.88 11.05 0.15
N ASP A 88 6.87 12.20 -0.53
CA ASP A 88 8.09 12.99 -0.76
C ASP A 88 8.73 13.50 0.52
N ARG A 89 7.93 13.75 1.56
CA ARG A 89 8.43 14.18 2.86
C ARG A 89 8.72 12.99 3.78
N SER A 90 8.12 11.83 3.54
CA SER A 90 8.14 10.68 4.47
C SER A 90 9.23 9.67 4.14
N ASN A 91 9.67 8.89 5.13
CA ASN A 91 10.63 7.80 4.89
C ASN A 91 9.99 6.67 4.04
N PRO A 92 10.53 6.35 2.84
CA PRO A 92 9.93 5.36 1.94
C PRO A 92 9.76 3.98 2.56
N ARG A 93 10.68 3.56 3.43
CA ARG A 93 10.66 2.25 4.09
C ARG A 93 9.41 2.05 4.95
N TYR A 94 9.06 3.06 5.73
CA TYR A 94 7.89 3.01 6.62
C TYR A 94 6.59 3.30 5.86
N PHE A 95 6.66 4.14 4.82
CA PHE A 95 5.48 4.48 4.03
C PHE A 95 4.94 3.29 3.23
N LEU A 96 5.83 2.57 2.53
CA LEU A 96 5.46 1.36 1.76
C LEU A 96 4.88 0.28 2.68
N SER A 97 5.62 -0.05 3.75
CA SER A 97 5.25 -1.13 4.67
C SER A 97 4.00 -0.78 5.48
N GLY A 98 3.85 0.48 5.89
CA GLY A 98 2.69 0.97 6.64
C GLY A 98 1.40 0.87 5.82
N GLY A 99 1.42 1.30 4.55
CA GLY A 99 0.26 1.16 3.67
C GLY A 99 -0.10 -0.31 3.43
N LEU A 100 0.88 -1.20 3.32
CA LEU A 100 0.65 -2.62 3.10
C LEU A 100 0.01 -3.27 4.33
N LEU A 101 0.55 -2.98 5.52
CA LEU A 101 0.01 -3.48 6.80
C LEU A 101 -1.42 -3.00 7.03
N MET A 102 -1.71 -1.72 6.76
CA MET A 102 -3.06 -1.18 6.89
C MET A 102 -4.01 -1.81 5.87
N SER A 103 -3.57 -2.00 4.62
CA SER A 103 -4.35 -2.68 3.59
C SER A 103 -4.65 -4.15 3.95
N ALA A 104 -3.66 -4.87 4.49
CA ALA A 104 -3.81 -6.23 4.99
C ALA A 104 -4.78 -6.31 6.18
N LEU A 105 -4.71 -5.36 7.11
CA LEU A 105 -5.62 -5.29 8.26
C LEU A 105 -7.07 -5.14 7.80
N VAL A 106 -7.33 -4.27 6.82
CA VAL A 106 -8.68 -4.13 6.23
C VAL A 106 -9.16 -5.43 5.60
N MET A 107 -8.29 -6.17 4.90
CA MET A 107 -8.65 -7.46 4.31
C MET A 107 -8.89 -8.54 5.38
N PHE A 108 -8.16 -8.51 6.49
CA PHE A 108 -8.44 -9.37 7.64
C PHE A 108 -9.78 -9.03 8.30
N CYS A 109 -10.16 -7.75 8.39
CA CYS A 109 -11.49 -7.38 8.85
C CYS A 109 -12.59 -8.00 7.97
N PHE A 110 -12.43 -7.99 6.64
CA PHE A 110 -13.35 -8.68 5.74
C PHE A 110 -13.45 -10.19 5.99
N GLY A 111 -12.34 -10.85 6.34
CA GLY A 111 -12.31 -12.30 6.54
C GLY A 111 -12.79 -12.76 7.92
N PHE A 112 -12.52 -12.00 8.97
CA PHE A 112 -12.78 -12.41 10.36
C PHE A 112 -14.02 -11.76 10.98
N MET A 113 -14.52 -10.66 10.43
CA MET A 113 -15.62 -9.90 11.02
C MET A 113 -16.88 -10.01 10.16
N PRO A 114 -17.90 -10.77 10.60
CA PRO A 114 -19.14 -10.95 9.82
C PRO A 114 -19.89 -9.65 9.53
N TRP A 115 -19.74 -8.63 10.39
CA TRP A 115 -20.35 -7.32 10.17
C TRP A 115 -19.74 -6.55 8.98
N ALA A 116 -18.52 -6.89 8.56
CA ALA A 116 -17.82 -6.22 7.47
C ALA A 116 -18.50 -6.46 6.11
N THR A 117 -19.04 -7.66 5.92
CA THR A 117 -19.83 -8.03 4.73
C THR A 117 -21.32 -7.84 4.90
N GLY A 118 -21.82 -7.68 6.13
CA GLY A 118 -23.25 -7.56 6.43
C GLY A 118 -23.95 -6.29 5.93
N SER A 119 -23.22 -5.28 5.44
CA SER A 119 -23.81 -4.07 4.85
C SER A 119 -22.97 -3.50 3.73
N ILE A 120 -23.63 -3.04 2.66
CA ILE A 120 -22.98 -2.38 1.52
C ILE A 120 -22.21 -1.14 1.96
N THR A 121 -22.73 -0.39 2.94
CA THR A 121 -22.04 0.78 3.49
C THR A 121 -20.75 0.40 4.21
N ALA A 122 -20.76 -0.69 4.99
CA ALA A 122 -19.56 -1.19 5.66
C ALA A 122 -18.51 -1.63 4.63
N MET A 123 -18.94 -2.38 3.61
CA MET A 123 -18.07 -2.80 2.50
C MET A 123 -17.48 -1.60 1.77
N PHE A 124 -18.29 -0.58 1.47
CA PHE A 124 -17.86 0.64 0.81
C PHE A 124 -16.77 1.37 1.62
N ILE A 125 -16.99 1.59 2.92
CA ILE A 125 -16.03 2.30 3.78
C ILE A 125 -14.72 1.51 3.88
N LEU A 126 -14.79 0.20 4.11
CA LEU A 126 -13.60 -0.64 4.21
C LEU A 126 -12.84 -0.68 2.87
N LEU A 127 -13.53 -0.84 1.75
CA LEU A 127 -12.91 -0.81 0.41
C LEU A 127 -12.34 0.58 0.07
N PHE A 128 -12.98 1.66 0.50
CA PHE A 128 -12.45 3.01 0.38
C PHE A 128 -11.12 3.14 1.14
N LEU A 129 -11.09 2.73 2.42
CA LEU A 129 -9.86 2.73 3.22
C LEU A 129 -8.78 1.86 2.58
N ASN A 130 -9.14 0.68 2.09
CA ASN A 130 -8.22 -0.20 1.41
C ASN A 130 -7.61 0.45 0.16
N GLY A 131 -8.45 1.05 -0.70
CA GLY A 131 -8.00 1.78 -1.90
C GLY A 131 -7.10 2.97 -1.57
N TRP A 132 -7.37 3.66 -0.47
CA TRP A 132 -6.52 4.74 0.03
C TRP A 132 -5.13 4.22 0.43
N PHE A 133 -5.06 3.18 1.25
CA PHE A 133 -3.78 2.59 1.65
C PHE A 133 -3.01 1.99 0.48
N GLN A 134 -3.70 1.42 -0.52
CA GLN A 134 -3.07 0.97 -1.76
C GLN A 134 -2.43 2.13 -2.55
N GLY A 135 -3.03 3.32 -2.52
CA GLY A 135 -2.49 4.51 -3.18
C GLY A 135 -1.14 4.98 -2.61
N MET A 136 -0.81 4.61 -1.37
CA MET A 136 0.45 4.95 -0.70
C MET A 136 1.65 4.12 -1.19
N GLY A 137 1.43 2.93 -1.78
CA GLY A 137 2.51 2.00 -2.09
C GLY A 137 3.45 2.49 -3.19
N TRP A 138 2.91 2.96 -4.32
CA TRP A 138 3.70 3.30 -5.51
C TRP A 138 4.64 4.51 -5.35
N PRO A 139 4.23 5.65 -4.75
CA PRO A 139 5.09 6.83 -4.62
C PRO A 139 6.39 6.56 -3.86
N ALA A 140 6.37 5.70 -2.85
CA ALA A 140 7.54 5.33 -2.08
C ALA A 140 8.55 4.51 -2.90
N CYS A 141 8.07 3.61 -3.76
CA CYS A 141 8.92 2.82 -4.65
C CYS A 141 9.63 3.70 -5.68
N GLY A 142 8.88 4.60 -6.33
CA GLY A 142 9.43 5.52 -7.34
C GLY A 142 10.53 6.41 -6.76
N ARG A 143 10.31 6.99 -5.59
CA ARG A 143 11.33 7.79 -4.88
C ARG A 143 12.58 6.97 -4.56
N THR A 144 12.41 5.73 -4.10
CA THR A 144 13.56 4.85 -3.77
C THR A 144 14.41 4.54 -5.01
N MET A 145 13.78 4.30 -6.17
CA MET A 145 14.53 4.08 -7.41
C MET A 145 15.32 5.31 -7.84
N VAL A 146 14.72 6.51 -7.80
CA VAL A 146 15.39 7.76 -8.21
C VAL A 146 16.61 8.06 -7.33
N HIS A 147 16.54 7.84 -6.02
CA HIS A 147 17.69 8.11 -5.13
C HIS A 147 18.85 7.11 -5.26
N TRP A 148 18.60 5.90 -5.74
CA TRP A 148 19.60 4.82 -5.73
C TRP A 148 20.14 4.45 -7.12
N TRP A 149 19.43 4.80 -8.20
CA TRP A 149 19.83 4.51 -9.59
C TRP A 149 19.90 5.76 -10.49
N SER A 150 19.84 6.97 -9.90
CA SER A 150 20.21 8.22 -10.58
C SER A 150 21.72 8.37 -10.72
#